data_AF-A0A329TEQ8-F1
#
_entry.id   AF-A0A329TEQ8-F1
#
_cell.length_a   1.000
_cell.length_b   1.000
_cell.length_c   1.000
_cell.angle_alpha   90.00
_cell.angle_beta   90.00
_cell.angle_gamma   90.00
#
_symmetry.space_group_name_H-M   'P 1'
#
loop_
_entity.id
_entity.type
_entity.pdbx_description
1 polymer ?
#
loop_
_entity_poly.entity_id
_entity_poly.type
_entity_poly.pdbx_seq_one_letter_code
_entity_poly.pdbx_strand_id
1 'polypeptide(L)' 'MNDKYSTTEGKTSEKLSDEAMLSAQWKNIDWHKAEREVNRLQIRIVKATQQKDYNAVKRLQYLLTHSFYAKALAVKRVV' A
#
# COMPACT_ATOMS: atom_id res chain seq x y z
N MET A 1 18.70 -6.02 -34.75
CA MET A 1 18.05 -4.70 -34.92
C MET A 1 16.68 -4.92 -35.54
N ASN A 2 15.60 -4.69 -34.80
CA ASN A 2 14.31 -4.24 -35.34
C ASN A 2 13.41 -3.83 -34.15
N ASP A 3 13.51 -2.57 -33.73
CA ASP A 3 12.65 -1.99 -32.70
C ASP A 3 11.39 -1.41 -33.35
N LYS A 4 10.25 -2.08 -33.18
CA LYS A 4 8.92 -1.50 -33.43
C LYS A 4 7.85 -2.14 -32.55
N TYR A 5 7.56 -1.49 -31.44
CA TYR A 5 6.18 -1.39 -30.93
C TYR A 5 5.91 0.09 -30.61
N SER A 6 5.25 0.74 -31.58
CA SER A 6 4.42 1.94 -31.40
C SER A 6 3.35 1.64 -30.31
N THR A 7 2.75 2.55 -29.54
CA THR A 7 2.35 3.94 -29.72
C THR A 7 1.99 4.48 -28.32
N THR A 8 2.37 5.71 -27.99
CA THR A 8 1.47 6.78 -27.49
C THR A 8 2.31 8.03 -27.21
N GLU A 9 2.50 8.83 -28.26
CA GLU A 9 2.61 10.27 -28.10
C GLU A 9 1.19 10.80 -27.87
N GLY A 10 0.96 11.47 -26.74
CA GLY A 10 -0.38 11.97 -26.40
C GLY A 10 -0.36 12.95 -25.24
N LYS A 11 -0.12 14.23 -25.55
CA LYS A 11 -0.58 15.43 -24.83
C LYS A 11 -0.45 15.49 -23.30
N THR A 12 0.54 16.27 -22.91
CA THR A 12 0.58 17.03 -21.66
C THR A 12 -0.66 17.95 -21.54
N SER A 13 -1.71 17.52 -20.84
CA SER A 13 -2.81 18.37 -20.30
C SER A 13 -3.64 17.71 -19.16
N GLU A 14 -3.20 16.60 -18.56
CA GLU A 14 -4.03 15.76 -17.65
C GLU A 14 -3.80 15.99 -16.14
N LYS A 15 -3.00 16.99 -15.74
CA LYS A 15 -2.63 17.17 -14.31
C LYS A 15 -3.81 17.45 -13.37
N LEU A 16 -4.85 18.14 -13.84
CA LEU A 16 -6.02 18.51 -13.03
C LEU A 16 -7.01 17.34 -12.84
N SER A 17 -7.18 16.48 -13.85
CA SER A 17 -8.03 15.29 -13.74
C SER A 17 -7.42 14.27 -12.79
N ASP A 18 -6.10 14.12 -12.84
CA ASP A 18 -5.38 13.17 -12.00
C ASP A 18 -5.42 13.58 -10.53
N GLU A 19 -5.27 14.87 -10.22
CA GLU A 19 -5.33 15.36 -8.85
C GLU A 19 -6.72 15.18 -8.22
N ALA A 20 -7.78 15.54 -8.94
CA ALA A 20 -9.15 15.33 -8.48
C ALA A 20 -9.47 13.83 -8.31
N MET A 21 -9.00 12.99 -9.24
CA MET A 21 -9.17 11.54 -9.17
C MET A 21 -8.39 10.94 -7.99
N LEU A 22 -7.14 11.34 -7.76
CA LEU A 22 -6.31 10.86 -6.64
C LEU A 22 -6.90 11.30 -5.28
N SER A 23 -7.40 12.53 -5.19
CA SER A 23 -8.11 13.03 -4.01
C SER A 23 -9.39 12.22 -3.72
N ALA A 24 -10.16 11.91 -4.76
CA ALA A 24 -11.33 11.04 -4.64
C ALA A 24 -10.94 9.62 -4.21
N GLN A 25 -9.88 9.04 -4.79
CA GLN A 25 -9.36 7.73 -4.40
C GLN A 25 -8.96 7.69 -2.92
N TRP A 26 -8.21 8.70 -2.43
CA TRP A 26 -7.82 8.79 -1.02
C TRP A 26 -9.02 8.82 -0.07
N LYS A 27 -10.05 9.61 -0.42
CA LYS A 27 -11.30 9.70 0.35
C LYS A 27 -12.11 8.40 0.31
N ASN A 28 -11.99 7.62 -0.77
CA ASN A 28 -12.71 6.37 -0.98
C ASN A 28 -11.98 5.13 -0.42
N ILE A 29 -10.81 5.30 0.22
CA ILE A 29 -10.15 4.18 0.90
C ILE A 29 -11.02 3.73 2.07
N ASP A 30 -11.37 2.44 2.10
CA ASP A 30 -11.98 1.81 3.27
C ASP A 30 -10.95 1.68 4.39
N TRP A 31 -10.95 2.67 5.28
CA TRP A 31 -10.04 2.75 6.42
C TRP A 31 -10.28 1.65 7.45
N HIS A 32 -11.51 1.19 7.63
CA HIS A 32 -11.81 0.10 8.56
C HIS A 32 -11.21 -1.21 8.08
N LYS A 33 -11.28 -1.48 6.77
CA LYS A 33 -10.59 -2.62 6.16
C LYS A 33 -9.08 -2.50 6.29
N ALA A 34 -8.52 -1.31 6.02
CA ALA A 34 -7.09 -1.07 6.14
C ALA A 34 -6.56 -1.37 7.56
N GLU A 35 -7.25 -0.85 8.58
CA GLU A 35 -6.92 -1.11 9.99
C GLU A 35 -7.03 -2.58 10.36
N ARG A 36 -8.09 -3.26 9.89
CA ARG A 36 -8.28 -4.69 10.16
C ARG A 36 -7.13 -5.54 9.61
N GLU A 37 -6.70 -5.28 8.38
CA GLU A 37 -5.59 -6.01 7.76
C GLU A 37 -4.26 -5.74 8.48
N VAL A 38 -3.99 -4.48 8.85
CA VAL A 38 -2.78 -4.12 9.62
C VAL A 38 -2.79 -4.78 11.00
N ASN A 39 -3.91 -4.72 11.73
CA ASN A 39 -4.07 -5.34 13.04
C ASN A 39 -3.88 -6.86 12.97
N ARG A 40 -4.41 -7.50 11.92
CA ARG A 40 -4.22 -8.94 11.70
C ARG A 40 -2.74 -9.30 11.55
N LEU A 41 -1.98 -8.53 10.78
CA LEU A 41 -0.53 -8.74 10.64
C LEU A 41 0.22 -8.52 11.95
N GLN A 42 -0.11 -7.46 12.69
CA GLN A 42 0.49 -7.18 13.99
C GLN A 42 0.23 -8.29 15.01
N ILE A 43 -1.01 -8.80 15.10
CA ILE A 43 -1.35 -9.94 15.97
C ILE A 43 -0.53 -11.18 15.60
N ARG A 44 -0.35 -11.45 14.29
CA ARG A 44 0.47 -12.58 13.83
C ARG A 44 1.94 -12.42 14.23
N ILE A 45 2.48 -11.20 14.16
CA ILE A 45 3.84 -10.90 14.62
C ILE A 45 3.96 -11.21 16.12
N VAL A 46 3.01 -10.72 16.94
CA VAL A 46 3.01 -10.98 18.39
C VAL A 46 2.99 -12.49 18.69
N LYS A 47 2.12 -13.25 18.01
CA LYS A 47 2.05 -14.72 18.17
C LYS A 47 3.35 -15.42 17.75
N ALA A 48 3.94 -15.04 16.61
CA ALA A 48 5.20 -15.62 16.14
C ALA A 48 6.37 -15.31 17.10
N THR A 49 6.42 -14.08 17.65
CA THR A 49 7.40 -13.69 18.65
C THR A 49 7.27 -14.52 19.93
N GLN A 50 6.04 -14.76 20.42
CA GLN A 50 5.80 -15.62 21.58
C GLN A 50 6.27 -17.06 21.36
N GLN A 51 6.14 -17.56 20.13
CA GLN A 51 6.62 -18.90 19.72
C GLN A 51 8.12 -18.95 19.43
N LYS A 52 8.84 -17.82 19.54
CA LYS A 52 10.26 -17.67 19.16
C LYS A 52 10.56 -18.03 17.70
N ASP A 53 9.57 -17.96 16.81
CA ASP A 53 9.76 -18.15 15.37
C ASP A 53 10.15 -16.82 14.69
N TYR A 54 11.44 -16.50 14.78
CA TYR A 54 11.98 -15.26 14.24
C TYR A 54 11.97 -15.19 12.71
N ASN A 55 11.92 -16.35 12.03
CA ASN A 55 11.81 -16.38 10.56
C ASN A 55 10.41 -15.95 10.12
N ALA A 56 9.37 -16.43 10.81
CA ALA A 56 8.01 -15.95 10.60
C ALA A 56 7.87 -14.45 10.94
N VAL A 57 8.46 -13.99 12.05
CA VAL A 57 8.44 -12.56 12.41
C VAL A 57 9.02 -11.69 11.30
N LYS A 58 10.20 -12.02 10.76
CA LYS A 58 10.83 -11.26 9.66
C LYS A 58 9.94 -11.20 8.42
N ARG A 59 9.35 -12.34 8.01
CA ARG A 59 8.43 -12.40 6.86
C ARG A 59 7.18 -11.54 7.08
N LEU A 60 6.61 -11.58 8.29
CA LEU A 60 5.40 -10.82 8.63
C LEU A 60 5.68 -9.32 8.72
N GLN A 61 6.84 -8.92 9.26
CA GLN A 61 7.28 -7.53 9.25
C GLN A 61 7.45 -7.02 7.81
N TYR A 62 8.08 -7.81 6.94
CA TYR A 62 8.19 -7.48 5.52
C TYR A 62 6.83 -7.29 4.86
N LEU A 63 5.88 -8.20 5.10
CA LEU A 63 4.51 -8.05 4.59
C LEU A 63 3.84 -6.77 5.12
N LEU A 64 4.07 -6.42 6.38
CA LEU A 64 3.50 -5.22 7.00
C LEU A 64 4.10 -3.95 6.39
N THR A 65 5.42 -3.84 6.24
CA THR A 65 6.08 -2.64 5.71
C THR A 65 5.83 -2.43 4.21
N HIS A 66 5.62 -3.51 3.47
CA HIS A 66 5.32 -3.45 2.03
C HIS A 66 3.82 -3.37 1.69
N SER A 67 2.93 -3.48 2.69
CA SER A 67 1.48 -3.40 2.48
C SER A 67 1.01 -1.98 2.10
N PHE A 68 0.14 -1.89 1.09
CA PHE A 68 -0.51 -0.64 0.71
C PHE A 68 -1.28 -0.01 1.87
N TYR A 69 -2.10 -0.80 2.57
CA TYR A 69 -2.93 -0.30 3.68
C TYR A 69 -2.08 0.17 4.86
N ALA A 70 -0.95 -0.47 5.13
CA ALA A 70 -0.05 -0.03 6.19
C ALA A 70 0.58 1.34 5.87
N LYS A 71 1.02 1.53 4.61
CA LYS A 71 1.57 2.80 4.14
C LYS A 71 0.52 3.91 4.12
N ALA A 72 -0.67 3.63 3.59
CA ALA A 72 -1.78 4.58 3.56
C ALA A 72 -2.20 5.01 4.98
N LEU A 73 -2.30 4.05 5.92
CA LEU A 73 -2.63 4.34 7.30
C LEU A 73 -1.53 5.15 8.01
N ALA A 74 -0.27 4.90 7.71
CA ALA A 74 0.85 5.68 8.24
C ALA A 74 0.78 7.15 7.80
N VAL A 75 0.47 7.42 6.52
CA VAL A 75 0.30 8.78 6.01
C VAL A 75 -0.93 9.46 6.62
N LYS A 76 -2.06 8.74 6.69
CA LYS A 76 -3.29 9.25 7.33
C LYS A 76 -3.11 9.64 8.79
N ARG A 77 -2.18 9.03 9.52
CA ARG A 77 -1.91 9.35 10.93
C ARG A 77 -1.09 10.62 11.12
N VAL A 78 -0.39 11.09 10.09
CA VAL A 78 0.49 12.26 10.14
C VAL A 78 -0.22 13.52 9.61
N VAL A 79 -1.16 13.35 8.68
CA VAL A 79 -1.98 14.41 8.08
C VAL A 79 -3.25 14.62 8.88
#